data_AF-A0A969LLC2-F1
#
_entry.id   AF-A0A969LLC2-F1
#
_cell.length_a   1.000
_cell.length_b   1.000
_cell.length_c   1.000
_cell.angle_alpha   90.00
_cell.angle_beta   90.00
_cell.angle_gamma   90.00
#
_symmetry.space_group_name_H-M   'P 1'
#
loop_
_entity.id
_entity.type
_entity.pdbx_description
1 polymer ?
#
loop_
_entity_poly.entity_id
_entity_poly.type
_entity_poly.pdbx_seq_one_letter_code
_entity_poly.pdbx_strand_id
1 'polypeptide(L)' 'MSSSLEYRLWLNRDGSLQRIAPVSSGAATFLDRTQMPLLGEPFVSPLSGSGTPQVRLILGADGTVRASLEALN' A
#
# COMPACT_ATOMS: atom_id res chain seq x y z
N MET A 1 -15.79 10.28 14.39
CA MET A 1 -14.72 9.26 14.40
C MET A 1 -14.29 9.05 12.96
N SER A 2 -13.20 9.69 12.52
CA SER A 2 -12.65 9.43 11.19
C SER A 2 -11.85 8.13 11.25
N SER A 3 -12.41 7.05 10.70
CA SER A 3 -11.67 5.80 10.52
C SER A 3 -10.70 5.96 9.35
N SER A 4 -9.39 5.92 9.61
CA SER A 4 -8.38 5.92 8.54
C SER A 4 -8.44 4.61 7.74
N LEU A 5 -8.11 4.68 6.45
CA LEU A 5 -8.00 3.52 5.58
C LEU A 5 -6.57 2.97 5.69
N GLU A 6 -6.43 1.80 6.28
CA GLU A 6 -5.13 1.13 6.42
C GLU A 6 -4.99 -0.07 5.47
N TYR A 7 -3.84 -0.15 4.81
CA TYR A 7 -3.47 -1.20 3.86
C TYR A 7 -2.07 -1.73 4.14
N ARG A 8 -1.86 -3.01 3.86
CA ARG A 8 -0.54 -3.62 3.64
C ARG A 8 -0.36 -3.91 2.16
N LEU A 9 0.76 -3.45 1.61
CA LEU A 9 1.10 -3.53 0.20
C LEU A 9 2.36 -4.37 0.05
N TRP A 10 2.35 -5.33 -0.86
CA TRP A 10 3.57 -6.03 -1.30
C TRP A 10 3.95 -5.53 -2.67
N LEU A 11 5.25 -5.38 -2.90
CA LEU A 11 5.79 -4.85 -4.13
C LEU A 11 6.65 -5.90 -4.82
N ASN A 12 6.60 -5.92 -6.15
CA ASN A 12 7.60 -6.58 -6.95
C ASN A 12 8.92 -5.79 -6.92
N ARG A 13 10.03 -6.40 -7.33
CA ARG A 13 11.34 -5.73 -7.32
C ARG A 13 11.44 -4.53 -8.27
N ASP A 14 10.66 -4.53 -9.33
CA ASP A 14 10.56 -3.40 -10.25
C ASP A 14 9.74 -2.23 -9.69
N GLY A 15 9.22 -2.34 -8.46
CA GLY A 15 8.45 -1.30 -7.79
C GLY A 15 6.96 -1.33 -8.13
N SER A 16 6.50 -2.32 -8.89
CA SER A 16 5.07 -2.51 -9.17
C SER A 16 4.31 -3.15 -8.01
N LEU A 17 3.01 -2.90 -7.93
CA LEU A 17 2.14 -3.50 -6.93
C LEU A 17 1.97 -5.00 -7.16
N GLN A 18 2.36 -5.82 -6.18
CA GLN A 18 2.15 -7.26 -6.23
C GLN A 18 0.84 -7.67 -5.55
N ARG A 19 0.54 -7.05 -4.40
CA ARG A 19 -0.65 -7.39 -3.60
C ARG A 19 -1.07 -6.23 -2.72
N ILE A 20 -2.38 -6.12 -2.51
CA ILE A 20 -3.01 -5.19 -1.58
C ILE A 20 -3.81 -6.00 -0.56
N ALA A 21 -3.60 -5.76 0.73
CA ALA A 21 -4.42 -6.31 1.80
C ALA A 21 -4.99 -5.18 2.67
N PRO A 22 -6.31 -4.95 2.64
CA PRO A 22 -6.97 -4.07 3.59
C PRO A 22 -6.79 -4.56 5.03
N VAL A 23 -6.48 -3.63 5.94
CA VAL A 23 -6.35 -3.91 7.38
C VAL A 23 -7.58 -3.41 8.14
N SER A 24 -8.15 -2.28 7.71
CA SER A 24 -9.38 -1.71 8.28
C SER A 24 -10.62 -2.09 7.46
N SER A 25 -11.80 -2.12 8.09
CA SER A 25 -13.08 -2.37 7.40
C SER A 25 -13.38 -1.31 6.33
N GLY A 26 -13.05 -0.05 6.61
CA GLY A 26 -13.12 1.03 5.64
C GLY A 26 -12.22 0.77 4.43
N ALA A 27 -10.98 0.34 4.65
CA ALA A 27 -10.04 0.06 3.55
C ALA A 27 -10.58 -0.98 2.56
N ALA A 28 -11.25 -2.02 3.03
CA ALA A 28 -11.87 -3.01 2.14
C ALA A 28 -13.05 -2.40 1.34
N THR A 29 -13.82 -1.52 1.96
CA THR A 29 -15.00 -0.89 1.35
C THR A 29 -14.63 0.17 0.30
N PHE A 30 -13.52 0.89 0.54
CA PHE A 30 -13.12 2.04 -0.26
C PHE A 30 -11.95 1.76 -1.20
N LEU A 31 -11.44 0.53 -1.29
CA LEU A 31 -10.27 0.19 -2.13
C LEU A 31 -10.45 0.67 -3.57
N ASP A 32 -11.57 0.33 -4.22
CA ASP A 32 -11.86 0.71 -5.61
C ASP A 32 -12.18 2.21 -5.78
N ARG A 33 -12.28 2.95 -4.67
CA ARG A 33 -12.46 4.41 -4.63
C ARG A 33 -11.17 5.14 -4.32
N THR A 34 -10.09 4.40 -4.06
CA THR A 34 -8.74 4.97 -4.03
C THR A 34 -8.19 5.02 -5.45
N GLN A 35 -7.36 6.01 -5.76
CA GLN A 35 -6.59 6.05 -7.02
C GLN A 35 -5.34 5.15 -6.93
N MET A 36 -5.43 4.03 -6.22
CA MET A 36 -4.31 3.09 -6.10
C MET A 36 -4.09 2.39 -7.46
N PRO A 37 -2.85 2.24 -7.94
CA PRO A 37 -2.59 1.54 -9.19
C PRO A 37 -3.05 0.08 -9.15
N LEU A 38 -3.24 -0.50 -10.33
CA LEU A 38 -3.59 -1.92 -10.45
C LEU A 38 -2.42 -2.82 -10.07
N LEU A 39 -2.71 -4.10 -9.82
CA LEU A 39 -1.66 -5.09 -9.64
C LEU A 39 -0.81 -5.19 -10.91
N GLY A 40 0.51 -5.16 -10.76
CA GLY A 40 1.49 -5.12 -11.84
C GLY A 40 1.81 -3.70 -12.34
N GLU A 41 1.07 -2.68 -11.92
CA GLU A 41 1.38 -1.30 -12.29
C GLU A 41 2.44 -0.68 -11.35
N PRO A 42 3.28 0.23 -11.87
CA PRO A 42 4.27 0.93 -11.06
C PRO A 42 3.61 1.69 -9.89
N PHE A 43 4.17 1.52 -8.70
CA PHE A 43 3.72 2.25 -7.51
C PHE A 43 4.85 3.05 -6.86
N VAL A 44 6.07 2.50 -6.90
CA VAL A 44 7.31 3.15 -6.45
C VAL A 44 8.44 2.87 -7.44
N SER A 45 9.57 3.54 -7.25
CA SER A 45 10.79 3.22 -7.99
C SER A 45 11.27 1.79 -7.68
N PRO A 46 11.99 1.13 -8.61
CA PRO A 46 12.59 -0.17 -8.38
C PRO A 46 13.43 -0.22 -7.11
N LEU A 47 13.31 -1.32 -6.37
CA LEU A 47 13.93 -1.48 -5.06
C LEU A 47 15.21 -2.30 -5.17
N SER A 48 16.32 -1.73 -4.71
CA SER A 48 17.63 -2.41 -4.65
C SER A 48 17.73 -3.26 -3.39
N GLY A 49 17.81 -4.58 -3.53
CA GLY A 49 17.96 -5.51 -2.41
C GLY A 49 17.42 -6.91 -2.72
N SER A 50 17.68 -7.86 -1.82
CA SER A 50 16.95 -9.13 -1.77
C SER A 50 15.64 -8.93 -1.01
N GLY A 51 14.57 -9.56 -1.49
CA GLY A 51 13.29 -9.66 -0.78
C GLY A 51 12.05 -9.19 -1.52
N THR A 52 10.92 -9.33 -0.81
CA THR A 52 9.61 -8.81 -1.21
C THR A 52 9.28 -7.63 -0.29
N PRO A 53 9.44 -6.38 -0.75
CA PRO A 53 9.19 -5.21 0.07
C PRO A 53 7.74 -5.12 0.47
N GLN A 54 7.50 -4.87 1.76
CA GLN A 54 6.15 -4.69 2.31
C GLN A 54 5.99 -3.28 2.86
N VAL A 55 4.98 -2.55 2.40
CA VAL A 55 4.65 -1.19 2.84
C VAL A 55 3.35 -1.21 3.62
N ARG A 56 3.35 -0.56 4.77
CA ARG A 56 2.12 -0.17 5.48
C ARG A 56 1.73 1.24 5.10
N LEU A 57 0.51 1.39 4.62
CA LEU A 57 -0.07 2.64 4.16
C LEU A 57 -1.31 2.99 4.99
N ILE A 58 -1.34 4.20 5.54
CA ILE A 58 -2.52 4.76 6.22
C ILE A 58 -2.96 6.03 5.49
N LEU A 59 -4.23 6.08 5.10
CA LEU A 59 -4.89 7.25 4.54
C LEU A 59 -5.88 7.82 5.57
N GLY A 60 -5.61 9.05 6.04
CA GLY A 60 -6.49 9.81 6.91
C GLY A 60 -7.61 10.48 6.13
N ALA A 61 -8.78 10.64 6.76
CA ALA A 61 -9.92 11.35 6.16
C ALA A 61 -9.65 12.86 5.95
N ASP A 62 -8.62 13.38 6.62
CA ASP A 62 -8.08 14.74 6.48
C ASP A 62 -7.10 14.87 5.30
N GLY A 63 -6.91 13.81 4.51
CA GLY A 63 -5.95 13.77 3.41
C GLY A 63 -4.53 13.42 3.85
N THR A 64 -4.29 13.14 5.13
CA THR A 64 -2.96 12.75 5.61
C THR A 64 -2.58 11.37 5.04
N VAL A 65 -1.36 11.24 4.51
CA VAL A 65 -0.80 9.96 4.06
C VAL A 65 0.38 9.60 4.97
N ARG A 66 0.40 8.36 5.48
CA ARG A 66 1.55 7.80 6.20
C ARG A 66 1.95 6.49 5.57
N ALA A 67 3.21 6.38 5.15
CA ALA A 67 3.77 5.19 4.56
C ALA A 67 5.02 4.75 5.32
N SER A 68 5.15 3.46 5.60
CA SER A 68 6.33 2.88 6.26
C SER A 68 6.69 1.53 5.65
N LEU A 69 7.98 1.31 5.41
CA LEU A 69 8.52 0.00 5.01
C LEU A 69 8.57 -0.92 6.23
N GLU A 70 7.91 -2.07 6.15
CA GLU A 70 7.81 -3.04 7.26
C GLU A 70 8.84 -4.16 7.17
N ALA A 71 9.21 -4.61 5.98
CA ALA A 71 10.16 -5.70 5.79
C ALA A 71 10.87 -5.63 4.44
N LEU A 72 12.15 -6.04 4.46
CA LEU A 72 12.98 -6.40 3.31
C LEU A 72 13.57 -7.78 3.67
N ASN A 73 12.92 -8.86 3.28
CA ASN A 73 13.37 -10.22 3.62
C ASN A 73 14.50 -10.69 2.70
#